data_AF-A0A9D7N540-F1
#
_entry.id   AF-A0A9D7N540-F1
#
_cell.length_a   1.000
_cell.length_b   1.000
_cell.length_c   1.000
_cell.angle_alpha   90.00
_cell.angle_beta   90.00
_cell.angle_gamma   90.00
#
_symmetry.space_group_name_H-M   'P 1'
#
loop_
_entity.id
_entity.type
_entity.pdbx_description
1 polymer ?
#
loop_
_entity_poly.entity_id
_entity_poly.type
_entity_poly.pdbx_seq_one_letter_code
_entity_poly.pdbx_strand_id
1 'polypeptide(L)'
;MHRIEEALYALHPDSHGKECWYFFDEIQNAPGWERFVRRLLANRKRHLAITGSSAKLLSTEIATSLRGRALTTEVLPFSFREALRHRGIEAPARWPVPQGTRAKLRHEFDRNLTVGGFPEVQDDDEHRQRILQGDLDATILRDIVERHALTNAPLLRAIVRRLLRSAGSKTSVNALAQDLKSLGLVFGKTSVYELLEHVQDAFLVFLLPIHAPSERRRWSTWSSVAAAKSPAIT
;
A
#
# COMPACT_ATOMS: atom_id res chain seq x y z
N MET A 1 3.89 2.03 -25.39
CA MET A 1 3.42 3.40 -25.06
C MET A 1 3.60 4.44 -26.19
N HIS A 2 4.59 4.34 -27.09
CA HIS A 2 4.86 5.41 -28.07
C HIS A 2 3.71 5.76 -29.03
N ARG A 3 2.76 4.84 -29.28
CA ARG A 3 1.60 5.04 -30.16
C ARG A 3 0.42 5.75 -29.50
N ILE A 4 0.46 6.04 -28.20
CA ILE A 4 -0.68 6.64 -27.49
C ILE A 4 -1.00 8.03 -28.05
N GLU A 5 0.02 8.87 -28.28
CA GLU A 5 -0.16 10.20 -28.89
C GLU A 5 -0.70 10.09 -30.33
N GLU A 6 -0.18 9.14 -31.11
CA GLU A 6 -0.62 8.90 -32.49
C GLU A 6 -2.09 8.46 -32.55
N ALA A 7 -2.49 7.52 -31.69
CA ALA A 7 -3.87 7.05 -31.58
C ALA A 7 -4.81 8.18 -31.11
N LEU A 8 -4.38 8.99 -30.13
CA LEU A 8 -5.15 10.15 -29.67
C LEU A 8 -5.40 11.14 -30.82
N TYR A 9 -4.37 11.49 -31.59
CA TYR A 9 -4.50 12.43 -32.70
C TYR A 9 -5.24 11.84 -33.90
N ALA A 10 -5.18 10.52 -34.11
CA ALA A 10 -5.98 9.85 -35.12
C ALA A 10 -7.49 9.88 -34.79
N LEU A 11 -7.85 9.66 -33.52
CA LEU A 11 -9.24 9.70 -33.05
C LEU A 11 -9.76 11.13 -32.86
N HIS A 12 -8.89 12.06 -32.49
CA HIS A 12 -9.21 13.46 -32.21
C HIS A 12 -8.19 14.41 -32.86
N PRO A 13 -8.22 14.61 -34.19
CA PRO A 13 -7.25 15.47 -34.89
C PRO A 13 -7.21 16.90 -34.36
N ASP A 14 -8.36 17.45 -33.98
CA ASP A 14 -8.50 18.82 -33.45
C ASP A 14 -7.89 19.02 -32.06
N SER A 15 -7.44 17.96 -31.40
CA SER A 15 -6.72 18.04 -30.12
C SER A 15 -5.25 18.45 -30.31
N HIS A 16 -4.75 18.47 -31.55
CA HIS A 16 -3.39 18.88 -31.83
C HIS A 16 -3.15 20.33 -31.40
N GLY A 17 -2.12 20.55 -30.57
CA GLY A 17 -1.78 21.88 -30.05
C GLY A 17 -2.71 22.42 -28.96
N LYS A 18 -3.76 21.69 -28.55
CA LYS A 18 -4.62 22.02 -27.41
C LYS A 18 -4.08 21.45 -26.10
N GLU A 19 -4.61 21.93 -24.99
CA GLU A 19 -4.36 21.31 -23.69
C GLU A 19 -4.98 19.91 -23.62
N CYS A 20 -4.23 18.95 -23.11
CA CYS A 20 -4.64 17.55 -23.02
C CYS A 20 -4.28 16.97 -21.65
N TRP A 21 -5.19 16.17 -21.10
CA TRP A 21 -5.00 15.42 -19.87
C TRP A 21 -4.79 13.94 -20.18
N TYR A 22 -3.77 13.35 -19.58
CA TYR A 22 -3.47 11.93 -19.68
C TYR A 22 -3.62 11.28 -18.32
N PHE A 23 -4.40 10.22 -18.26
CA PHE A 23 -4.63 9.43 -17.06
C PHE A 23 -4.03 8.06 -17.28
N PHE A 24 -3.08 7.69 -16.42
CA PHE A 24 -2.45 6.38 -16.47
C PHE A 24 -2.73 5.64 -15.19
N ASP A 25 -3.46 4.54 -15.32
CA ASP A 25 -3.72 3.64 -14.22
C ASP A 25 -2.62 2.57 -14.12
N GLU A 26 -2.20 2.25 -12.90
CA GLU A 26 -1.18 1.23 -12.60
C GLU A 26 0.07 1.30 -13.50
N ILE A 27 0.66 2.51 -13.60
CA ILE A 27 1.73 2.82 -14.57
C ILE A 27 2.96 1.92 -14.44
N GLN A 28 3.22 1.37 -13.25
CA GLN A 28 4.35 0.47 -12.98
C GLN A 28 4.27 -0.82 -13.81
N ASN A 29 3.07 -1.19 -14.28
CA ASN A 29 2.87 -2.36 -15.14
C ASN A 29 3.22 -2.07 -16.62
N ALA A 30 3.50 -0.81 -16.99
CA ALA A 30 3.85 -0.43 -18.35
C ALA A 30 5.37 -0.25 -18.51
N PRO A 31 6.08 -1.16 -19.21
CA PRO A 31 7.52 -1.05 -19.37
C PRO A 31 7.96 0.23 -20.09
N GLY A 32 8.97 0.91 -19.54
CA GLY A 32 9.57 2.11 -20.14
C GLY A 32 8.67 3.36 -20.08
N TRP A 33 7.71 3.38 -19.15
CA TRP A 33 6.79 4.50 -18.95
C TRP A 33 7.49 5.81 -18.61
N GLU A 34 8.65 5.76 -17.94
CA GLU A 34 9.38 6.92 -17.45
C GLU A 34 9.79 7.83 -18.60
N ARG A 35 10.34 7.24 -19.66
CA ARG A 35 10.77 7.98 -20.86
C ARG A 35 9.57 8.62 -21.58
N PHE A 36 8.46 7.90 -21.63
CA PHE A 36 7.24 8.37 -22.27
C PHE A 36 6.62 9.56 -21.51
N VAL A 37 6.45 9.42 -20.20
CA VAL A 37 5.93 10.47 -19.34
C VAL A 37 6.83 11.71 -19.36
N ARG A 38 8.17 11.53 -19.31
CA ARG A 38 9.12 12.66 -19.44
C ARG A 38 8.94 13.42 -20.75
N ARG A 39 8.68 12.71 -21.86
CA ARG A 39 8.42 13.32 -23.17
C ARG A 39 7.09 14.07 -23.19
N LEU A 40 6.04 13.52 -22.60
CA LEU A 40 4.75 14.21 -22.48
C LEU A 40 4.92 15.53 -21.70
N LEU A 41 5.55 15.47 -20.53
CA LEU A 41 5.82 16.64 -19.67
C LEU A 41 6.79 17.67 -20.25
N ALA A 42 7.44 17.39 -21.38
CA ALA A 42 8.23 18.41 -22.09
C ALA A 42 7.33 19.49 -22.73
N ASN A 43 6.07 19.15 -23.03
CA ASN A 43 5.08 20.09 -23.56
C ASN A 43 4.20 20.62 -22.41
N ARG A 44 4.18 21.94 -22.20
CA ARG A 44 3.42 22.58 -21.13
C ARG A 44 1.91 22.49 -21.26
N LYS A 45 1.40 22.12 -22.44
CA LYS A 45 -0.03 21.89 -22.68
C LYS A 45 -0.48 20.47 -22.32
N ARG A 46 0.35 19.70 -21.62
CA ARG A 46 0.05 18.31 -21.27
C ARG A 46 0.08 18.13 -19.76
N HIS A 47 -1.04 17.67 -19.23
CA HIS A 47 -1.23 17.38 -17.82
C HIS A 47 -1.35 15.88 -17.62
N LEU A 48 -0.81 15.38 -16.52
CA LEU A 48 -0.77 13.95 -16.23
C LEU A 48 -1.30 13.67 -14.83
N ALA A 49 -2.14 12.65 -14.74
CA ALA A 49 -2.48 11.97 -13.50
C ALA A 49 -2.01 10.52 -13.64
N ILE A 50 -1.31 10.03 -12.63
CA ILE A 50 -0.70 8.72 -12.60
C ILE A 50 -1.09 8.08 -11.27
N THR A 51 -1.58 6.85 -11.33
CA THR A 51 -1.82 6.02 -10.15
C THR A 51 -0.88 4.81 -10.17
N GLY A 52 -0.76 4.16 -9.02
CA GLY A 52 -0.09 2.88 -8.90
C GLY A 52 -0.15 2.35 -7.47
N SER A 53 -0.30 1.04 -7.33
CA SER A 53 -0.36 0.31 -6.06
C SER A 53 1.01 0.14 -5.35
N SER A 54 2.04 0.90 -5.74
CA SER A 54 3.41 0.68 -5.26
C SER A 54 4.04 1.86 -4.52
N ALA A 55 4.61 1.59 -3.34
CA ALA A 55 5.31 2.58 -2.52
C ALA A 55 6.61 3.06 -3.18
N LYS A 56 7.34 2.16 -3.84
CA LYS A 56 8.58 2.47 -4.57
C LYS A 56 8.33 3.36 -5.78
N LEU A 57 7.22 3.15 -6.48
CA LEU A 57 6.77 4.02 -7.57
C LEU A 57 6.59 5.46 -7.04
N LEU A 58 5.84 5.62 -5.95
CA LEU A 58 5.50 6.92 -5.38
C LEU A 58 6.71 7.67 -4.80
N SER A 59 7.58 6.98 -4.08
CA SER A 59 8.70 7.58 -3.34
C SER A 59 9.96 7.81 -4.19
N THR A 60 10.26 6.90 -5.11
CA THR A 60 11.58 6.86 -5.78
C THR A 60 11.46 7.01 -7.29
N GLU A 61 10.64 6.20 -7.95
CA GLU A 61 10.58 6.16 -9.42
C GLU A 61 9.95 7.43 -10.00
N ILE A 62 8.85 7.92 -9.42
CA ILE A 62 8.22 9.19 -9.81
C ILE A 62 9.12 10.38 -9.47
N ALA A 63 9.70 10.40 -8.26
CA ALA A 63 10.57 11.49 -7.83
C ALA A 63 11.80 11.64 -8.76
N THR A 64 12.49 10.53 -9.06
CA THR A 64 13.63 10.52 -10.00
C THR A 64 13.20 10.76 -11.44
N SER A 65 12.07 10.19 -11.88
CA SER A 65 11.60 10.31 -13.25
C SER A 65 11.11 11.70 -13.60
N LEU A 66 10.40 12.34 -12.69
CA LEU A 66 9.76 13.63 -12.96
C LEU A 66 10.61 14.81 -12.45
N ARG A 67 11.73 14.54 -11.76
CA ARG A 67 12.70 15.53 -11.25
C ARG A 67 12.02 16.65 -10.45
N GLY A 68 11.13 16.27 -9.54
CA GLY A 68 10.40 17.22 -8.68
C GLY A 68 9.23 17.94 -9.36
N ARG A 69 8.86 17.60 -10.60
CA ARG A 69 7.68 18.15 -11.30
C ARG A 69 6.40 17.34 -11.05
N ALA A 70 6.30 16.69 -9.89
CA ALA A 70 5.20 15.81 -9.54
C ALA A 70 4.73 16.14 -8.12
N LEU A 71 3.42 16.16 -7.93
CA LEU A 71 2.79 16.17 -6.62
C LEU A 71 2.32 14.75 -6.34
N THR A 72 2.95 14.08 -5.39
CA THR A 72 2.60 12.72 -4.99
C THR A 72 1.63 12.78 -3.81
N THR A 73 0.58 11.97 -3.84
CA THR A 73 -0.36 11.81 -2.73
C THR A 73 -0.57 10.33 -2.49
N GLU A 74 -0.36 9.90 -1.25
CA GLU A 74 -0.63 8.53 -0.82
C GLU A 74 -2.10 8.41 -0.41
N VAL A 75 -2.77 7.37 -0.92
CA VAL A 75 -4.16 7.05 -0.56
C VAL A 75 -4.13 5.75 0.22
N LEU A 76 -4.41 5.84 1.53
CA LEU A 76 -4.48 4.71 2.43
C LEU A 76 -5.94 4.28 2.65
N PRO A 77 -6.18 3.06 3.18
CA PRO A 77 -7.49 2.72 3.72
C PRO A 77 -7.94 3.76 4.75
N PHE A 78 -9.23 3.83 5.01
CA PHE A 78 -9.81 4.77 5.96
C PHE A 78 -9.05 4.78 7.28
N SER A 79 -8.58 5.96 7.65
CA SER A 79 -8.25 6.27 9.02
C SER A 79 -9.47 6.07 9.92
N PHE A 80 -9.25 5.92 11.23
CA PHE A 80 -10.37 5.81 12.17
C PHE A 80 -11.35 6.99 12.05
N ARG A 81 -10.85 8.20 11.76
CA ARG A 81 -11.70 9.39 11.54
C ARG A 81 -12.56 9.26 10.29
N GLU A 82 -12.03 8.72 9.20
CA GLU A 82 -12.78 8.49 7.96
C GLU A 82 -13.81 7.36 8.14
N ALA A 83 -13.47 6.30 8.86
CA ALA A 83 -14.41 5.24 9.22
C ALA A 83 -15.58 5.77 10.06
N LEU A 84 -15.33 6.67 11.02
CA LEU A 84 -16.40 7.35 11.76
C LEU A 84 -17.30 8.17 10.83
N ARG A 85 -16.71 8.98 9.94
CA ARG A 85 -17.46 9.79 8.97
C ARG A 85 -18.30 8.96 8.02
N HIS A 86 -17.76 7.83 7.53
CA HIS A 86 -18.48 6.86 6.70
C HIS A 86 -19.76 6.37 7.39
N ARG A 87 -19.72 6.21 8.72
CA ARG A 87 -20.87 5.85 9.54
C ARG A 87 -21.73 7.03 10.02
N GLY A 88 -21.49 8.24 9.53
CA GLY A 88 -22.21 9.44 9.93
C GLY A 88 -21.88 9.94 11.34
N ILE A 89 -20.74 9.55 11.89
CA ILE A 89 -20.27 9.98 13.22
C ILE A 89 -19.18 11.03 13.06
N GLU A 90 -19.42 12.23 13.59
CA GLU A 90 -18.38 13.27 13.61
C GLU A 90 -17.40 13.04 14.76
N ALA A 91 -16.11 12.99 14.42
CA ALA A 91 -15.06 12.94 15.41
C ALA A 91 -15.02 14.27 16.19
N PRO A 92 -14.95 14.24 17.53
CA PRO A 92 -14.95 15.45 18.34
C PRO A 92 -13.70 16.30 18.05
N ALA A 93 -13.90 17.61 17.92
CA ALA A 93 -12.82 18.55 17.63
C ALA A 93 -11.88 18.80 18.82
N ARG A 94 -12.34 18.54 20.05
CA ARG A 94 -11.58 18.80 21.29
C ARG A 94 -11.82 17.70 22.33
N TRP A 95 -10.84 17.53 23.22
CA TRP A 95 -10.91 16.67 24.40
C TRP A 95 -10.84 17.53 25.68
N PRO A 96 -11.43 17.08 26.81
CA PRO A 96 -12.17 15.83 26.99
C PRO A 96 -13.59 15.86 26.40
N VAL A 97 -14.19 14.69 26.19
CA VAL A 97 -15.57 14.52 25.68
C VAL A 97 -16.46 13.86 26.73
N PRO A 98 -17.80 14.05 26.66
CA PRO A 98 -18.74 13.39 27.56
C PRO A 98 -18.58 11.87 27.57
N GLN A 99 -18.88 11.23 28.70
CA GLN A 99 -18.75 9.78 28.86
C GLN A 99 -19.49 8.98 27.78
N GLY A 100 -20.72 9.42 27.42
CA GLY A 100 -21.50 8.78 26.36
C GLY A 100 -20.81 8.84 24.99
N THR A 101 -20.23 9.98 24.63
CA THR A 101 -19.43 10.12 23.41
C THR A 101 -18.19 9.24 23.45
N ARG A 102 -17.50 9.19 24.60
CA ARG A 102 -16.33 8.32 24.77
C ARG A 102 -16.68 6.84 24.62
N ALA A 103 -17.82 6.40 25.15
CA ALA A 103 -18.30 5.03 25.01
C ALA A 103 -18.63 4.68 23.55
N LYS A 104 -19.31 5.59 22.82
CA LYS A 104 -19.57 5.42 21.38
C LYS A 104 -18.27 5.33 20.58
N LEU A 105 -17.33 6.24 20.80
CA LEU A 105 -16.03 6.21 20.12
C LEU A 105 -15.23 4.93 20.43
N ARG A 106 -15.31 4.41 21.66
CA ARG A 106 -14.69 3.12 22.01
C ARG A 106 -15.32 1.98 21.22
N HIS A 107 -16.64 1.90 21.17
CA HIS A 107 -17.35 0.88 20.41
C HIS A 107 -16.97 0.90 18.92
N GLU A 108 -16.93 2.10 18.32
CA GLU A 108 -16.50 2.27 16.92
C GLU A 108 -15.03 1.91 16.70
N PHE A 109 -14.17 2.19 17.68
CA PHE A 109 -12.77 1.82 17.62
C PHE A 109 -12.60 0.29 17.63
N ASP A 110 -13.30 -0.40 18.53
CA ASP A 110 -13.27 -1.87 18.60
C ASP A 110 -13.77 -2.49 17.28
N ARG A 111 -14.83 -1.92 16.68
CA ARG A 111 -15.27 -2.29 15.33
C ARG A 111 -14.21 -1.99 14.27
N ASN A 112 -13.54 -0.85 14.32
CA ASN A 112 -12.50 -0.53 13.34
C ASN A 112 -11.35 -1.55 13.39
N LEU A 113 -10.99 -2.05 14.58
CA LEU A 113 -10.00 -3.12 14.74
C LEU A 113 -10.43 -4.45 14.11
N THR A 114 -11.74 -4.72 14.04
CA THR A 114 -12.30 -5.97 13.47
C THR A 114 -12.80 -5.83 12.04
N VAL A 115 -13.06 -4.65 11.54
CA VAL A 115 -13.50 -4.42 10.15
C VAL A 115 -12.34 -3.94 9.28
N GLY A 116 -11.40 -3.21 9.87
CA GLY A 116 -10.33 -2.53 9.15
C GLY A 116 -10.82 -1.25 8.45
N GLY A 117 -9.92 -0.66 7.66
CA GLY A 117 -10.15 0.61 6.96
C GLY A 117 -10.57 0.48 5.49
N PHE A 118 -10.73 -0.73 4.92
CA PHE A 118 -11.07 -0.87 3.50
C PHE A 118 -12.47 -0.33 3.23
N PRO A 119 -12.63 0.65 2.32
CA PRO A 119 -13.94 1.22 2.04
C PRO A 119 -14.95 0.20 1.54
N GLU A 120 -14.53 -0.72 0.65
CA GLU A 120 -15.39 -1.71 -0.01
C GLU A 120 -16.10 -2.67 0.96
N VAL A 121 -15.50 -2.96 2.11
CA VAL A 121 -16.02 -3.95 3.07
C VAL A 121 -16.60 -3.34 4.35
N GLN A 122 -16.74 -2.01 4.39
CA GLN A 122 -17.25 -1.32 5.57
C GLN A 122 -18.65 -1.81 5.94
N ASP A 123 -19.51 -2.09 4.96
CA ASP A 123 -20.92 -2.43 5.19
C ASP A 123 -21.31 -3.83 4.69
N ASP A 124 -20.33 -4.66 4.29
CA ASP A 124 -20.55 -6.03 3.79
C ASP A 124 -19.98 -7.08 4.76
N ASP A 125 -20.72 -7.38 5.83
CA ASP A 125 -20.30 -8.36 6.83
C ASP A 125 -20.17 -9.78 6.27
N GLU A 126 -21.01 -10.15 5.31
CA GLU A 126 -21.10 -11.50 4.75
C GLU A 126 -19.88 -11.83 3.87
N HIS A 127 -19.48 -10.91 3.01
CA HIS A 127 -18.42 -11.17 2.02
C HIS A 127 -17.07 -10.58 2.40
N ARG A 128 -16.97 -9.75 3.45
CA ARG A 128 -15.73 -9.06 3.87
C ARG A 128 -14.50 -9.95 3.83
N GLN A 129 -14.56 -11.10 4.49
CA GLN A 129 -13.39 -11.98 4.59
C GLN A 129 -12.97 -12.50 3.22
N ARG A 130 -13.93 -12.84 2.35
CA ARG A 130 -13.67 -13.31 0.99
C ARG A 130 -13.08 -12.20 0.11
N ILE A 131 -13.61 -10.98 0.20
CA ILE A 131 -13.13 -9.81 -0.55
C ILE A 131 -11.69 -9.49 -0.13
N LEU A 132 -11.43 -9.35 1.17
CA LEU A 132 -10.09 -9.01 1.67
C LEU A 132 -9.05 -10.10 1.37
N GLN A 133 -9.45 -11.38 1.41
CA GLN A 133 -8.56 -12.48 1.00
C GLN A 133 -8.28 -12.44 -0.50
N GLY A 134 -9.30 -12.18 -1.33
CA GLY A 134 -9.13 -12.02 -2.77
C GLY A 134 -8.19 -10.87 -3.13
N ASP A 135 -8.36 -9.71 -2.48
CA ASP A 135 -7.49 -8.55 -2.66
C ASP A 135 -6.06 -8.82 -2.23
N LEU A 136 -5.89 -9.50 -1.09
CA LEU A 136 -4.58 -9.91 -0.60
C LEU A 136 -3.88 -10.85 -1.60
N ASP A 137 -4.58 -11.88 -2.08
CA ASP A 137 -4.04 -12.84 -3.04
C ASP A 137 -3.70 -12.18 -4.37
N ALA A 138 -4.55 -11.28 -4.86
CA ALA A 138 -4.30 -10.52 -6.07
C ALA A 138 -3.09 -9.58 -5.93
N THR A 139 -2.94 -8.93 -4.77
CA THR A 139 -1.77 -8.07 -4.46
C THR A 139 -0.50 -8.91 -4.40
N ILE A 140 -0.53 -10.05 -3.69
CA ILE A 140 0.63 -10.97 -3.61
C ILE A 140 1.05 -11.44 -5.00
N LEU A 141 0.08 -11.86 -5.83
CA LEU A 141 0.38 -12.38 -7.16
C LEU A 141 0.93 -11.29 -8.09
N ARG A 142 0.16 -10.21 -8.31
CA ARG A 142 0.49 -9.19 -9.30
C ARG A 142 1.61 -8.27 -8.83
N ASP A 143 1.48 -7.73 -7.63
CA ASP A 143 2.34 -6.65 -7.16
C ASP A 143 3.67 -7.16 -6.59
N ILE A 144 3.75 -8.45 -6.24
CA ILE A 144 4.96 -9.06 -5.67
C ILE A 144 5.51 -10.19 -6.54
N VAL A 145 4.76 -11.27 -6.77
CA VAL A 145 5.27 -12.47 -7.45
C VAL A 145 5.64 -12.17 -8.90
N GLU A 146 4.70 -11.61 -9.67
CA GLU A 146 4.92 -11.28 -11.09
C GLU A 146 5.97 -10.16 -11.23
N ARG A 147 5.85 -9.11 -10.42
CA ARG A 147 6.75 -7.95 -10.49
C ARG A 147 8.20 -8.27 -10.18
N HIS A 148 8.44 -9.07 -9.14
CA HIS A 148 9.80 -9.42 -8.70
C HIS A 148 10.27 -10.79 -9.21
N ALA A 149 9.50 -11.41 -10.13
CA ALA A 149 9.77 -12.74 -10.69
C ALA A 149 10.09 -13.79 -9.60
N LEU A 150 9.34 -13.75 -8.50
CA LEU A 150 9.62 -14.60 -7.33
C LEU A 150 9.30 -16.06 -7.64
N THR A 151 10.27 -16.92 -7.40
CA THR A 151 10.13 -18.37 -7.62
C THR A 151 9.55 -19.10 -6.41
N ASN A 152 9.65 -18.54 -5.20
CA ASN A 152 9.20 -19.17 -3.95
C ASN A 152 7.96 -18.47 -3.36
N ALA A 153 6.83 -18.60 -4.04
CA ALA A 153 5.54 -18.09 -3.56
C ALA A 153 5.10 -18.66 -2.19
N PRO A 154 5.36 -19.95 -1.83
CA PRO A 154 5.04 -20.46 -0.50
C PRO A 154 5.72 -19.70 0.65
N LEU A 155 7.00 -19.37 0.50
CA LEU A 155 7.75 -18.59 1.49
C LEU A 155 7.17 -17.19 1.68
N LEU A 156 6.84 -16.51 0.57
CA LEU A 156 6.19 -15.20 0.62
C LEU A 156 4.84 -15.26 1.35
N ARG A 157 3.98 -16.24 1.02
CA ARG A 157 2.69 -16.41 1.68
C ARG A 157 2.84 -16.68 3.19
N ALA A 158 3.84 -17.46 3.58
CA ALA A 158 4.14 -17.71 4.99
C ALA A 158 4.57 -16.43 5.72
N ILE A 159 5.43 -15.63 5.10
CA ILE A 159 5.87 -14.32 5.64
C ILE A 159 4.67 -13.39 5.79
N VAL A 160 3.87 -13.19 4.74
CA VAL A 160 2.72 -12.28 4.77
C VAL A 160 1.74 -12.69 5.87
N ARG A 161 1.35 -13.98 5.93
CA ARG A 161 0.46 -14.50 6.98
C ARG A 161 1.03 -14.27 8.37
N ARG A 162 2.33 -14.49 8.56
CA ARG A 162 2.99 -14.29 9.86
C ARG A 162 2.97 -12.82 10.27
N LEU A 163 3.28 -11.92 9.34
CA LEU A 163 3.27 -10.48 9.58
C LEU A 163 1.87 -9.99 9.94
N LEU A 164 0.86 -10.34 9.14
CA LEU A 164 -0.54 -9.97 9.39
C LEU A 164 -0.99 -10.43 10.78
N ARG A 165 -0.71 -11.69 11.17
CA ARG A 165 -1.00 -12.21 12.52
C ARG A 165 -0.29 -11.49 13.67
N SER A 166 0.80 -10.78 13.36
CA SER A 166 1.59 -10.03 14.33
C SER A 166 1.36 -8.51 14.24
N ALA A 167 0.29 -8.07 13.57
CA ALA A 167 -0.07 -6.66 13.51
C ALA A 167 -0.14 -6.05 14.93
N GLY A 168 0.44 -4.87 15.11
CA GLY A 168 0.57 -4.19 16.39
C GLY A 168 1.60 -4.79 17.36
N SER A 169 2.20 -5.93 17.04
CA SER A 169 3.22 -6.58 17.85
C SER A 169 4.64 -6.22 17.39
N LYS A 170 5.60 -6.33 18.31
CA LYS A 170 7.02 -6.21 17.98
C LYS A 170 7.47 -7.45 17.22
N THR A 171 8.04 -7.28 16.03
CA THR A 171 8.66 -8.38 15.27
C THR A 171 10.11 -8.07 14.90
N SER A 172 10.91 -9.13 14.71
CA SER A 172 12.28 -9.04 14.22
C SER A 172 12.50 -10.01 13.07
N VAL A 173 13.41 -9.68 12.16
CA VAL A 173 13.77 -10.57 11.04
C VAL A 173 14.28 -11.92 11.53
N ASN A 174 14.98 -11.95 12.67
CA ASN A 174 15.44 -13.19 13.28
C ASN A 174 14.28 -14.05 13.80
N ALA A 175 13.31 -13.44 14.49
CA ALA A 175 12.12 -14.16 14.95
C ALA A 175 11.31 -14.70 13.77
N LEU A 176 11.08 -13.87 12.74
CA LEU A 176 10.43 -14.28 11.51
C LEU A 176 11.18 -15.45 10.84
N ALA A 177 12.51 -15.36 10.72
CA ALA A 177 13.32 -16.44 10.15
C ALA A 177 13.26 -17.74 10.98
N GLN A 178 13.22 -17.66 12.31
CA GLN A 178 13.07 -18.85 13.15
C GLN A 178 11.68 -19.49 12.98
N ASP A 179 10.64 -18.67 12.89
CA ASP A 179 9.27 -19.14 12.65
C ASP A 179 9.12 -19.81 11.28
N LEU A 180 9.76 -19.27 10.24
CA LEU A 180 9.74 -19.90 8.91
C LEU A 180 10.53 -21.21 8.88
N LYS A 181 11.65 -21.29 9.61
CA LYS A 181 12.43 -22.53 9.75
C LYS A 181 11.65 -23.62 10.48
N SER A 182 10.88 -23.28 11.51
CA SER A 182 10.07 -24.26 12.24
C SER A 182 8.94 -24.84 11.38
N LEU A 183 8.51 -24.12 10.33
CA LEU A 183 7.61 -24.61 9.29
C LEU A 183 8.30 -25.49 8.23
N GLY A 184 9.59 -25.78 8.37
CA GLY A 184 10.36 -26.60 7.43
C GLY A 184 10.77 -25.87 6.15
N LEU A 185 10.62 -24.54 6.08
CA LEU A 185 11.01 -23.76 4.90
C LEU A 185 12.53 -23.53 4.88
N VAL A 186 13.15 -23.83 3.74
CA VAL A 186 14.58 -23.59 3.50
C VAL A 186 14.75 -22.31 2.69
N PHE A 187 15.57 -21.38 3.20
CA PHE A 187 15.81 -20.08 2.55
C PHE A 187 17.16 -19.49 2.98
N GLY A 188 17.72 -18.60 2.15
CA GLY A 188 18.87 -17.79 2.50
C GLY A 188 18.49 -16.65 3.45
N LYS A 189 19.40 -16.25 4.35
CA LYS A 189 19.12 -15.14 5.29
C LYS A 189 18.76 -13.83 4.57
N THR A 190 19.38 -13.56 3.43
CA THR A 190 19.11 -12.36 2.60
C THR A 190 17.68 -12.36 2.06
N SER A 191 17.13 -13.54 1.74
CA SER A 191 15.80 -13.68 1.15
C SER A 191 14.68 -13.15 2.04
N VAL A 192 14.83 -13.19 3.37
CA VAL A 192 13.81 -12.63 4.27
C VAL A 192 13.77 -11.11 4.19
N TYR A 193 14.93 -10.45 4.10
CA TYR A 193 14.99 -9.00 3.96
C TYR A 193 14.42 -8.55 2.62
N GLU A 194 14.77 -9.22 1.53
CA GLU A 194 14.26 -8.92 0.19
C GLU A 194 12.73 -9.09 0.13
N LEU A 195 12.20 -10.19 0.66
CA LEU A 195 10.75 -10.41 0.71
C LEU A 195 10.04 -9.38 1.60
N LEU A 196 10.66 -8.93 2.70
CA LEU A 196 10.11 -7.84 3.51
C LEU A 196 10.10 -6.50 2.77
N GLU A 197 11.09 -6.22 1.93
CA GLU A 197 11.07 -5.04 1.06
C GLU A 197 9.91 -5.13 0.06
N HIS A 198 9.74 -6.26 -0.61
CA HIS A 198 8.66 -6.44 -1.59
C HIS A 198 7.26 -6.32 -0.97
N VAL A 199 7.05 -6.87 0.23
CA VAL A 199 5.77 -6.76 0.95
C VAL A 199 5.46 -5.31 1.35
N GLN A 200 6.49 -4.52 1.71
CA GLN A 200 6.33 -3.09 1.98
C GLN A 200 6.10 -2.28 0.70
N ASP A 201 6.80 -2.62 -0.38
CA ASP A 201 6.65 -1.98 -1.69
C ASP A 201 5.24 -2.13 -2.28
N ALA A 202 4.55 -3.23 -1.96
CA ALA A 202 3.16 -3.51 -2.33
C ALA A 202 2.13 -2.98 -1.33
N PHE A 203 2.54 -2.14 -0.37
CA PHE A 203 1.67 -1.58 0.67
C PHE A 203 0.88 -2.64 1.47
N LEU A 204 1.37 -3.86 1.60
CA LEU A 204 0.69 -4.87 2.42
C LEU A 204 0.93 -4.65 3.91
N VAL A 205 2.18 -4.32 4.24
CA VAL A 205 2.67 -4.13 5.61
C VAL A 205 3.60 -2.93 5.65
N PHE A 206 3.55 -2.18 6.74
CA PHE A 206 4.53 -1.19 7.13
C PHE A 206 5.28 -1.64 8.37
N LEU A 207 6.60 -1.50 8.34
CA LEU A 207 7.46 -1.72 9.49
C LEU A 207 7.74 -0.39 10.18
N LEU A 208 7.21 -0.21 11.39
CA LEU A 208 7.37 1.03 12.16
C LEU A 208 8.54 0.91 13.13
N PRO A 209 9.62 1.71 13.04
CA PRO A 209 10.74 1.62 13.96
C PRO A 209 10.30 1.87 15.41
N ILE A 210 10.96 1.19 16.37
CA ILE A 210 10.73 1.52 17.78
C ILE A 210 11.07 3.00 18.04
N HIS A 211 10.22 3.64 18.83
CA HIS A 211 10.54 4.94 19.40
C HIS A 211 11.66 4.78 20.44
N ALA A 212 12.88 5.17 20.07
CA ALA A 212 14.03 5.19 20.96
C ALA A 212 14.89 6.45 20.73
N PRO A 213 15.51 7.03 21.78
CA PRO A 213 16.36 8.21 21.65
C PRO A 213 17.64 7.93 20.83
N SER A 214 18.13 6.69 20.86
CA SER A 214 19.34 6.28 20.16
C SER A 214 19.00 5.76 18.76
N GLU A 215 19.64 6.33 17.75
CA GLU A 215 19.54 5.87 16.37
C GLU A 215 19.98 4.42 16.19
N ARG A 216 21.05 4.02 16.89
CA ARG A 216 21.50 2.63 16.93
C ARG A 216 20.42 1.70 17.49
N ARG A 217 19.66 2.12 18.52
CA ARG A 217 18.54 1.33 19.09
C ARG A 217 17.31 1.30 18.18
N ARG A 218 17.04 2.38 17.44
CA ARG A 218 15.97 2.41 16.41
C ARG A 218 16.26 1.40 15.30
N TRP A 219 17.54 1.21 14.95
CA TRP A 219 17.99 0.25 13.94
C TRP A 219 18.27 -1.16 14.47
N SER A 220 18.71 -1.31 15.74
CA SER A 220 19.15 -2.59 16.30
C SER A 220 18.00 -3.47 16.78
N THR A 221 16.83 -2.90 17.03
CA THR A 221 15.73 -3.66 17.62
C THR A 221 14.37 -3.06 17.28
N TRP A 222 13.66 -3.83 16.46
CA TRP A 222 12.21 -3.91 16.26
C TRP A 222 11.54 -2.85 15.39
N SER A 223 10.65 -3.40 14.56
CA SER A 223 9.56 -2.69 13.93
C SER A 223 8.23 -3.20 14.48
N SER A 224 7.26 -2.33 14.76
CA SER A 224 5.86 -2.75 14.90
C SER A 224 5.28 -2.97 13.51
N VAL A 225 4.55 -4.07 13.33
CA VAL A 225 3.87 -4.37 12.07
C VAL A 225 2.57 -3.58 12.01
N ALA A 226 2.43 -2.66 11.07
CA ALA A 226 1.14 -2.08 10.71
C ALA A 226 0.70 -2.71 9.38
N ALA A 227 -0.37 -3.50 9.40
CA ALA A 227 -0.91 -4.08 8.18
C ALA A 227 -1.80 -3.04 7.48
N ALA A 228 -1.50 -2.70 6.23
CA ALA A 228 -2.39 -1.84 5.45
C ALA A 228 -3.58 -2.65 4.94
N LYS A 229 -3.35 -3.89 4.51
CA LYS A 229 -4.37 -4.85 4.07
C LYS A 229 -4.56 -5.98 5.09
N SER A 230 -5.06 -5.68 6.29
CA SER A 230 -5.39 -6.73 7.27
C SER A 230 -6.80 -7.26 7.03
N PRO A 231 -7.00 -8.51 6.56
CA PRO A 231 -8.22 -9.23 6.88
C PRO A 231 -8.29 -9.34 8.40
N ALA A 232 -9.44 -9.02 8.96
CA ALA A 232 -9.65 -9.15 10.39
C ALA A 232 -9.32 -10.57 10.84
N ILE A 233 -8.35 -10.70 11.72
CA ILE A 233 -7.92 -11.97 12.28
C ILE A 233 -9.06 -12.43 13.19
N THR A 234 -9.73 -13.50 12.79
CA THR A 234 -10.51 -14.36 13.70
C THR A 234 -9.80 -15.69 13.80
#